data_AF-A0A838SI07-F1
#
_entry.id   AF-A0A838SI07-F1
#
_cell.length_a   1.000
_cell.length_b   1.000
_cell.length_c   1.000
_cell.angle_alpha   90.00
_cell.angle_beta   90.00
_cell.angle_gamma   90.00
#
_symmetry.space_group_name_H-M   'P 1'
#
loop_
_entity.id
_entity.type
_entity.pdbx_description
1 polymer ?
#
loop_
_entity_poly.entity_id
_entity_poly.type
_entity_poly.pdbx_seq_one_letter_code
_entity_poly.pdbx_strand_id
1 'polypeptide(L)'
;GNYKVPHFDAKGEAKALFTERGIPTTFLLTSFYWDNFIHFGMRPKRGADGEFAITLPMGDKRLPGIAAEDIGRCVYGIFKRGREYIGKTVGVAGEHLTGAEMGATFTQALGQEIHYHDVSPELYRSFDFPGADDLGNMFHFKRDFQEVLCEARDPAVARSLNPSLQTFGTCLSFNKHRIPLA
;
A
#
# COMPACT_ATOMS: atom_id res chain seq x y z
N GLY A 1 -8.13 21.08 -7.41
CA GLY A 1 -7.26 20.21 -8.20
C GLY A 1 -8.05 19.00 -8.67
N ASN A 2 -7.71 18.44 -9.82
CA ASN A 2 -8.43 17.31 -10.46
C ASN A 2 -8.28 15.96 -9.74
N TYR A 3 -7.52 15.91 -8.65
CA TYR A 3 -7.36 14.73 -7.79
C TYR A 3 -7.56 15.19 -6.36
N LYS A 4 -8.79 15.09 -5.83
CA LYS A 4 -9.02 15.33 -4.40
C LYS A 4 -8.70 14.03 -3.67
N VAL A 5 -7.58 14.01 -2.95
CA VAL A 5 -7.22 12.92 -2.03
C VAL A 5 -7.04 13.57 -0.65
N PRO A 6 -8.14 13.93 0.04
CA PRO A 6 -8.09 14.83 1.19
C PRO A 6 -7.18 14.33 2.33
N HIS A 7 -7.04 13.02 2.47
CA HIS A 7 -6.20 12.41 3.48
C HIS A 7 -4.69 12.47 3.18
N PHE A 8 -4.27 12.78 1.93
CA PHE A 8 -2.88 13.10 1.58
C PHE A 8 -2.62 14.60 1.73
N ASP A 9 -3.57 15.44 1.33
CA ASP A 9 -3.43 16.90 1.39
C ASP A 9 -3.21 17.38 2.84
N ALA A 10 -3.98 16.87 3.80
CA ALA A 10 -3.82 17.19 5.22
C ALA A 10 -2.43 16.81 5.79
N LYS A 11 -1.80 15.77 5.24
CA LYS A 11 -0.45 15.34 5.67
C LYS A 11 0.64 16.25 5.12
N GLY A 12 0.43 16.82 3.93
CA GLY A 12 1.31 17.84 3.35
C GLY A 12 1.32 19.12 4.18
N GLU A 13 0.15 19.60 4.59
CA GLU A 13 0.01 20.80 5.43
C GLU A 13 0.64 20.63 6.81
N ALA A 14 0.46 19.46 7.44
CA ALA A 14 1.12 19.16 8.71
C ALA A 14 2.65 19.21 8.60
N LYS A 15 3.25 18.76 7.48
CA LYS A 15 4.70 18.79 7.27
C LYS A 15 5.28 20.21 7.36
N ALA A 16 4.60 21.19 6.77
CA ALA A 16 5.03 22.59 6.84
C ALA A 16 5.06 23.09 8.29
N LEU A 17 4.00 22.83 9.06
CA LEU A 17 3.88 23.27 10.45
C LEU A 17 5.03 22.78 11.36
N PHE A 18 5.39 21.50 11.27
CA PHE A 18 6.51 20.94 12.07
C PHE A 18 7.85 21.55 11.66
N THR A 19 8.04 21.78 10.37
CA THR A 19 9.28 22.34 9.81
C THR A 19 9.44 23.80 10.24
N GLU A 20 8.41 24.63 10.09
CA GLU A 20 8.41 26.05 10.45
C GLU A 20 8.62 26.28 11.95
N ARG A 21 8.16 25.36 12.80
CA ARG A 21 8.35 25.43 14.25
C ARG A 21 9.68 24.86 14.74
N GLY A 22 10.55 24.41 13.84
CA GLY A 22 11.86 23.86 14.19
C GLY A 22 11.79 22.57 15.02
N ILE A 23 10.66 21.84 14.96
CA ILE A 23 10.48 20.60 15.71
C ILE A 23 11.31 19.49 15.03
N PRO A 24 12.16 18.74 15.78
CA PRO A 24 12.91 17.64 15.20
C PRO A 24 12.00 16.49 14.75
N THR A 25 11.67 16.45 13.46
CA THR A 25 10.67 15.53 12.91
C THR A 25 11.20 14.75 11.72
N THR A 26 10.87 13.47 11.64
CA THR A 26 11.00 12.66 10.43
C THR A 26 9.61 12.45 9.81
N PHE A 27 9.49 12.66 8.50
CA PHE A 27 8.23 12.50 7.79
C PHE A 27 8.19 11.12 7.12
N LEU A 28 7.40 10.21 7.67
CA LEU A 28 7.27 8.86 7.13
C LEU A 28 6.20 8.80 6.03
N LEU A 29 6.58 8.36 4.83
CA LEU A 29 5.65 8.02 3.75
C LEU A 29 5.40 6.52 3.77
N THR A 30 4.21 6.11 4.19
CA THR A 30 3.82 4.71 4.14
C THR A 30 3.29 4.31 2.77
N SER A 31 3.08 3.01 2.59
CA SER A 31 2.68 2.34 1.35
C SER A 31 1.25 1.81 1.40
N PHE A 32 0.79 1.08 0.39
CA PHE A 32 -0.43 0.29 0.52
C PHE A 32 -0.24 -0.82 1.55
N TYR A 33 -1.13 -0.93 2.53
CA TYR A 33 -1.00 -1.94 3.58
C TYR A 33 -1.59 -3.24 3.06
N TRP A 34 -0.81 -4.31 3.02
CA TRP A 34 -1.32 -5.62 2.62
C TRP A 34 -2.42 -6.12 3.59
N ASP A 35 -2.40 -5.64 4.84
CA ASP A 35 -3.44 -5.83 5.84
C ASP A 35 -4.83 -5.33 5.40
N ASN A 36 -4.91 -4.44 4.40
CA ASN A 36 -6.18 -4.02 3.81
C ASN A 36 -6.93 -5.20 3.18
N PHE A 37 -6.22 -6.24 2.72
CA PHE A 37 -6.82 -7.49 2.25
C PHE A 37 -7.51 -8.29 3.37
N ILE A 38 -7.19 -8.03 4.63
CA ILE A 38 -7.78 -8.71 5.79
C ILE A 38 -8.90 -7.86 6.38
N HIS A 39 -8.61 -6.58 6.61
CA HIS A 39 -9.43 -5.71 7.44
C HIS A 39 -10.38 -4.79 6.67
N PHE A 40 -10.08 -4.52 5.40
CA PHE A 40 -10.76 -3.47 4.64
C PHE A 40 -11.63 -4.02 3.51
N GLY A 41 -11.95 -5.31 3.56
CA GLY A 41 -12.84 -5.95 2.58
C GLY A 41 -12.27 -6.03 1.17
N MET A 42 -10.95 -5.81 1.01
CA MET A 42 -10.25 -5.84 -0.28
C MET A 42 -9.74 -7.23 -0.66
N ARG A 43 -10.04 -8.26 0.15
CA ARG A 43 -9.71 -9.68 -0.12
C ARG A 43 -10.11 -10.11 -1.53
N PRO A 44 -9.50 -11.18 -2.08
CA PRO A 44 -10.04 -11.86 -3.25
C PRO A 44 -11.52 -12.20 -3.06
N LYS A 45 -12.35 -11.87 -4.06
CA LYS A 45 -13.79 -12.16 -4.06
C LYS A 45 -14.15 -12.97 -5.29
N ARG A 46 -15.15 -13.82 -5.16
CA ARG A 46 -15.71 -14.59 -6.28
C ARG A 46 -16.52 -13.67 -7.19
N GLY A 47 -16.18 -13.63 -8.47
CA GLY A 47 -16.92 -12.93 -9.52
C GLY A 47 -18.18 -13.69 -9.96
N ALA A 48 -18.94 -13.08 -10.87
CA ALA A 48 -20.13 -13.69 -11.47
C ALA A 48 -19.79 -14.89 -12.38
N ASP A 49 -18.57 -14.92 -12.91
CA ASP A 49 -17.94 -16.04 -13.62
C ASP A 49 -17.56 -17.22 -12.70
N GLY A 50 -17.63 -17.03 -11.39
CA GLY A 50 -17.24 -18.03 -10.40
C GLY A 50 -15.75 -18.03 -10.09
N GLU A 51 -14.93 -17.17 -10.71
CA GLU A 51 -13.50 -17.08 -10.47
C GLU A 51 -13.19 -16.12 -9.32
N PHE A 52 -12.09 -16.33 -8.59
CA PHE A 52 -11.67 -15.37 -7.56
C PHE A 52 -10.77 -14.31 -8.17
N ALA A 53 -10.99 -13.05 -7.78
CA ALA A 53 -10.10 -11.97 -8.19
C ALA A 53 -9.89 -10.94 -7.07
N ILE A 54 -8.71 -10.31 -7.09
CA ILE A 54 -8.53 -9.00 -6.47
C ILE A 54 -8.88 -7.91 -7.49
N THR A 55 -9.67 -6.92 -7.07
CA THR A 55 -10.12 -5.83 -7.94
C THR A 55 -9.49 -4.52 -7.49
N LEU A 56 -8.60 -3.95 -8.32
CA LEU A 56 -7.95 -2.66 -8.09
C LEU A 56 -7.83 -1.90 -9.41
N PRO A 57 -8.02 -0.58 -9.45
CA PRO A 57 -7.92 0.19 -10.69
C PRO A 57 -6.47 0.66 -10.92
N MET A 58 -5.55 -0.30 -11.09
CA MET A 58 -4.10 -0.04 -11.20
C MET A 58 -3.54 -0.37 -12.59
N GLY A 59 -4.31 -0.97 -13.50
CA GLY A 59 -3.78 -1.46 -14.78
C GLY A 59 -2.56 -2.35 -14.59
N ASP A 60 -1.54 -2.13 -15.40
CA ASP A 60 -0.23 -2.80 -15.35
C ASP A 60 0.76 -2.13 -14.37
N LYS A 61 0.34 -1.10 -13.63
CA LYS A 61 1.24 -0.29 -12.81
C LYS A 61 1.58 -0.97 -11.48
N ARG A 62 2.81 -0.73 -11.02
CA ARG A 62 3.29 -1.23 -9.74
C ARG A 62 2.76 -0.38 -8.60
N LEU A 63 2.39 -1.05 -7.51
CA LEU A 63 1.92 -0.43 -6.27
C LEU A 63 2.92 -0.72 -5.15
N PRO A 64 3.52 0.30 -4.52
CA PRO A 64 4.28 0.11 -3.30
C PRO A 64 3.39 -0.46 -2.20
N GLY A 65 3.77 -1.61 -1.66
CA GLY A 65 3.04 -2.34 -0.63
C GLY A 65 3.92 -2.68 0.57
N ILE A 66 3.35 -2.79 1.77
CA ILE A 66 4.06 -3.15 3.00
C ILE A 66 3.13 -3.87 3.98
N ALA A 67 3.68 -4.79 4.79
CA ALA A 67 2.98 -5.32 5.96
C ALA A 67 2.90 -4.24 7.05
N ALA A 68 1.74 -4.06 7.69
CA ALA A 68 1.54 -3.03 8.71
C ALA A 68 2.53 -3.16 9.89
N GLU A 69 2.87 -4.39 10.27
CA GLU A 69 3.87 -4.66 11.31
C GLU A 69 5.26 -4.09 10.97
N ASP A 70 5.67 -4.18 9.70
CA ASP A 70 6.99 -3.71 9.28
C ASP A 70 7.09 -2.18 9.24
N ILE A 71 5.97 -1.45 9.20
CA ILE A 71 5.97 0.02 9.37
C ILE A 71 6.55 0.38 10.74
N GLY A 72 6.06 -0.28 11.80
CA GLY A 72 6.55 -0.05 13.17
C GLY A 72 8.02 -0.43 13.32
N ARG A 73 8.44 -1.56 12.72
CA ARG A 73 9.85 -1.99 12.73
C ARG A 73 10.76 -1.01 11.98
N CYS A 74 10.32 -0.46 10.85
CA CYS A 74 11.08 0.58 10.13
C CYS A 74 11.19 1.86 10.96
N VAL A 75 10.11 2.29 11.62
CA VAL A 75 10.13 3.45 12.54
C VAL A 75 11.12 3.23 13.68
N TYR A 76 11.14 2.03 14.26
CA TYR A 76 12.15 1.68 15.26
C TYR A 76 13.58 1.75 14.71
N GLY A 77 13.80 1.28 13.48
CA GLY A 77 15.07 1.45 12.75
C GLY A 77 15.47 2.91 12.57
N ILE A 78 14.52 3.79 12.25
CA ILE A 78 14.74 5.24 12.13
C ILE A 78 15.23 5.81 13.48
N PHE A 79 14.57 5.47 14.58
CA PHE A 79 15.00 5.93 15.92
C PHE A 79 16.40 5.45 16.30
N LYS A 80 16.77 4.21 15.93
CA LYS A 80 18.12 3.67 16.18
C LYS A 80 19.23 4.42 15.44
N ARG A 81 18.90 5.12 14.36
CA ARG A 81 19.84 5.94 13.57
C ARG A 81 20.01 7.35 14.16
N GLY A 82 19.41 7.60 15.34
CA GLY A 82 19.57 8.83 16.10
C GLY A 82 19.08 10.04 15.31
N ARG A 83 19.99 11.00 15.06
CA ARG A 83 19.66 12.27 14.41
C ARG A 83 19.63 12.19 12.88
N GLU A 84 20.03 11.07 12.29
CA GLU A 84 20.25 10.93 10.85
C GLU A 84 19.04 11.30 9.99
N TYR A 85 17.82 11.00 10.47
CA TYR A 85 16.58 11.21 9.73
C TYR A 85 15.79 12.45 10.14
N ILE A 86 16.30 13.27 11.05
CA ILE A 86 15.64 14.52 11.43
C ILE A 86 15.57 15.44 10.20
N GLY A 87 14.39 15.99 9.94
CA GLY A 87 14.07 16.82 8.77
C GLY A 87 13.88 16.06 7.46
N LYS A 88 14.14 14.74 7.43
CA LYS A 88 14.04 13.93 6.22
C LYS A 88 12.64 13.38 6.01
N THR A 89 12.30 13.16 4.75
CA THR A 89 11.14 12.36 4.34
C THR A 89 11.63 10.96 3.98
N VAL A 90 11.04 9.93 4.57
CA VAL A 90 11.47 8.53 4.40
C VAL A 90 10.28 7.71 3.96
N GLY A 91 10.33 7.14 2.76
CA GLY A 91 9.33 6.20 2.30
C GLY A 91 9.69 4.76 2.63
N VAL A 92 8.69 3.96 2.97
CA VAL A 92 8.87 2.55 3.30
C VAL A 92 7.91 1.66 2.51
N ALA A 93 8.46 0.67 1.81
CA ALA A 93 7.72 -0.39 1.13
C ALA A 93 8.44 -1.73 1.32
N GLY A 94 7.69 -2.82 1.39
CA GLY A 94 8.21 -4.20 1.33
C GLY A 94 8.57 -4.58 -0.10
N GLU A 95 7.64 -4.38 -1.03
CA GLU A 95 7.79 -4.67 -2.46
C GLU A 95 6.94 -3.69 -3.29
N HIS A 96 7.24 -3.60 -4.59
CA HIS A 96 6.42 -2.89 -5.57
C HIS A 96 5.83 -3.92 -6.53
N LEU A 97 4.54 -4.24 -6.38
CA LEU A 97 3.90 -5.31 -7.14
C LEU A 97 2.82 -4.78 -8.07
N THR A 98 2.67 -5.38 -9.25
CA THR A 98 1.47 -5.20 -10.07
C THR A 98 0.28 -5.95 -9.48
N GLY A 99 -0.93 -5.62 -9.92
CA GLY A 99 -2.12 -6.41 -9.56
C GLY A 99 -1.97 -7.89 -9.93
N ALA A 100 -1.44 -8.18 -11.12
CA ALA A 100 -1.22 -9.55 -11.58
C ALA A 100 -0.22 -10.32 -10.72
N GLU A 101 0.89 -9.70 -10.32
CA GLU A 101 1.88 -10.30 -9.40
C GLU A 101 1.27 -10.58 -8.02
N MET A 102 0.42 -9.67 -7.51
CA MET A 102 -0.33 -9.90 -6.27
C MET A 102 -1.31 -11.09 -6.41
N GLY A 103 -2.06 -11.19 -7.51
CA GLY A 103 -2.96 -12.31 -7.78
C GLY A 103 -2.22 -13.66 -7.85
N ALA A 104 -1.08 -13.71 -8.53
CA ALA A 104 -0.22 -14.89 -8.59
C ALA A 104 0.31 -15.29 -7.19
N THR A 105 0.73 -14.32 -6.39
CA THR A 105 1.21 -14.56 -5.02
C THR A 105 0.09 -15.08 -4.12
N PHE A 106 -1.13 -14.55 -4.26
CA PHE A 106 -2.32 -15.07 -3.59
C PHE A 106 -2.62 -16.50 -3.99
N THR A 107 -2.56 -16.80 -5.30
CA THR A 107 -2.79 -18.14 -5.83
C THR A 107 -1.86 -19.17 -5.20
N GLN A 108 -0.57 -18.84 -5.13
CA GLN A 108 0.44 -19.67 -4.48
C GLN A 108 0.17 -19.84 -2.96
N ALA A 109 -0.21 -18.77 -2.27
CA ALA A 109 -0.39 -18.78 -0.82
C ALA A 109 -1.67 -19.51 -0.36
N LEU A 110 -2.75 -19.42 -1.15
CA LEU A 110 -4.07 -19.92 -0.81
C LEU A 110 -4.43 -21.24 -1.51
N GLY A 111 -3.69 -21.65 -2.55
CA GLY A 111 -3.96 -22.89 -3.29
C GLY A 111 -5.23 -22.83 -4.13
N GLN A 112 -5.75 -21.63 -4.40
CA GLN A 112 -6.92 -21.36 -5.21
C GLN A 112 -6.52 -20.33 -6.26
N GLU A 113 -6.92 -20.55 -7.51
CA GLU A 113 -6.65 -19.59 -8.59
C GLU A 113 -7.32 -18.24 -8.30
N ILE A 114 -6.50 -17.19 -8.26
CA ILE A 114 -6.88 -15.82 -7.95
C ILE A 114 -6.32 -14.90 -9.03
N HIS A 115 -7.22 -14.32 -9.81
CA HIS A 115 -6.92 -13.40 -10.88
C HIS A 115 -6.78 -11.95 -10.37
N TYR A 116 -6.28 -11.10 -11.25
CA TYR A 116 -6.35 -9.66 -11.08
C TYR A 116 -7.40 -9.11 -12.04
N HIS A 117 -8.40 -8.44 -11.49
CA HIS A 117 -9.42 -7.73 -12.25
C HIS A 117 -9.13 -6.24 -12.19
N ASP A 118 -8.53 -5.72 -13.26
CA ASP A 118 -8.40 -4.28 -13.44
C ASP A 118 -9.75 -3.68 -13.81
N VAL A 119 -10.08 -2.55 -13.17
CA VAL A 119 -11.29 -1.78 -13.46
C VAL A 119 -10.92 -0.32 -13.65
N SER A 120 -11.73 0.46 -14.34
CA SER A 120 -11.49 1.90 -14.39
C SER A 120 -11.67 2.52 -12.99
N PRO A 121 -10.95 3.61 -12.67
CA PRO A 121 -11.21 4.36 -11.45
C PRO A 121 -12.68 4.78 -11.33
N GLU A 122 -13.34 5.13 -12.43
CA GLU A 122 -14.74 5.53 -12.48
C GLU A 122 -15.66 4.39 -12.04
N LEU A 123 -15.42 3.17 -12.53
CA LEU A 123 -16.16 1.98 -12.10
C LEU A 123 -15.87 1.64 -10.63
N TYR A 124 -14.62 1.79 -10.18
CA TYR A 124 -14.29 1.54 -8.79
C TYR A 124 -15.04 2.48 -7.83
N ARG A 125 -15.17 3.77 -8.19
CA ARG A 125 -15.94 4.76 -7.40
C ARG A 125 -17.42 4.45 -7.32
N SER A 126 -17.98 3.73 -8.31
CA SER A 126 -19.39 3.34 -8.31
C SER A 126 -19.68 2.09 -7.47
N PHE A 127 -18.68 1.47 -6.83
CA PHE A 127 -18.90 0.33 -5.96
C PHE A 127 -19.65 0.74 -4.68
N ASP A 128 -20.56 -0.13 -4.25
CA ASP A 128 -21.44 0.11 -3.11
C ASP A 128 -20.76 -0.26 -1.78
N PHE A 129 -19.71 0.47 -1.43
CA PHE A 129 -19.11 0.39 -0.10
C PHE A 129 -18.62 1.77 0.40
N PRO A 130 -18.61 2.00 1.73
CA PRO A 130 -18.14 3.26 2.29
C PRO A 130 -16.69 3.58 1.88
N GLY A 131 -16.48 4.73 1.24
CA GLY A 131 -15.15 5.21 0.83
C GLY A 131 -14.70 4.78 -0.59
N ALA A 132 -15.57 4.16 -1.38
CA ALA A 132 -15.27 3.79 -2.77
C ALA A 132 -14.80 4.98 -3.62
N ASP A 133 -15.41 6.16 -3.44
CA ASP A 133 -15.03 7.38 -4.16
C ASP A 133 -13.58 7.83 -3.83
N ASP A 134 -13.25 7.91 -2.54
CA ASP A 134 -11.92 8.31 -2.06
C ASP A 134 -10.83 7.29 -2.47
N LEU A 135 -11.13 5.99 -2.34
CA LEU A 135 -10.21 4.94 -2.78
C LEU A 135 -10.01 4.93 -4.30
N GLY A 136 -11.07 5.16 -5.07
CA GLY A 136 -10.98 5.31 -6.52
C GLY A 136 -10.08 6.48 -6.91
N ASN A 137 -10.19 7.63 -6.23
CA ASN A 137 -9.28 8.77 -6.42
C ASN A 137 -7.84 8.45 -6.01
N MET A 138 -7.65 7.77 -4.88
CA MET A 138 -6.33 7.37 -4.39
C MET A 138 -5.64 6.42 -5.38
N PHE A 139 -6.33 5.39 -5.88
CA PHE A 139 -5.75 4.46 -6.84
C PHE A 139 -5.52 5.11 -8.21
N HIS A 140 -6.42 6.00 -8.65
CA HIS A 140 -6.20 6.79 -9.86
C HIS A 140 -4.88 7.58 -9.78
N PHE A 141 -4.69 8.31 -8.68
CA PHE A 141 -3.44 9.04 -8.43
C PHE A 141 -2.24 8.08 -8.36
N LYS A 142 -2.39 6.94 -7.68
CA LYS A 142 -1.30 5.95 -7.55
C LYS A 142 -0.87 5.35 -8.87
N ARG A 143 -1.83 5.08 -9.76
CA ARG A 143 -1.59 4.55 -11.11
C ARG A 143 -0.86 5.59 -11.96
N ASP A 144 -1.36 6.81 -11.99
CA ASP A 144 -0.85 7.86 -12.89
C ASP A 144 0.53 8.39 -12.45
N PHE A 145 0.83 8.38 -11.15
CA PHE A 145 2.10 8.83 -10.58
C PHE A 145 2.94 7.69 -9.99
N GLN A 146 2.79 6.46 -10.50
CA GLN A 146 3.40 5.26 -9.93
C GLN A 146 4.93 5.34 -9.82
N GLU A 147 5.61 5.94 -10.81
CA GLU A 147 7.07 6.05 -10.83
C GLU A 147 7.58 6.88 -9.64
N VAL A 148 6.97 8.06 -9.44
CA VAL A 148 7.28 8.95 -8.32
C VAL A 148 6.98 8.28 -6.98
N LEU A 149 5.89 7.51 -6.90
CA LEU A 149 5.53 6.80 -5.68
C LEU A 149 6.47 5.65 -5.35
N CYS A 150 6.93 4.90 -6.36
CA CYS A 150 7.89 3.82 -6.22
C CYS A 150 9.27 4.36 -5.87
N GLU A 151 9.76 5.39 -6.57
CA GLU A 151 11.04 6.05 -6.28
C GLU A 151 11.08 6.58 -4.85
N ALA A 152 10.01 7.26 -4.41
CA ALA A 152 9.92 7.77 -3.05
C ALA A 152 9.85 6.67 -1.98
N ARG A 153 9.67 5.40 -2.34
CA ARG A 153 9.47 4.25 -1.44
C ARG A 153 10.32 3.05 -1.84
N ASP A 154 11.60 3.27 -2.11
CA ASP A 154 12.54 2.19 -2.42
C ASP A 154 12.57 1.12 -1.30
N PRO A 155 12.25 -0.15 -1.59
CA PRO A 155 12.32 -1.24 -0.63
C PRO A 155 13.70 -1.43 0.02
N ALA A 156 14.79 -1.02 -0.65
CA ALA A 156 16.13 -1.06 -0.08
C ALA A 156 16.26 -0.17 1.16
N VAL A 157 15.61 1.00 1.17
CA VAL A 157 15.57 1.89 2.33
C VAL A 157 14.88 1.21 3.50
N ALA A 158 13.69 0.64 3.27
CA ALA A 158 12.95 -0.10 4.31
C ALA A 158 13.77 -1.28 4.85
N ARG A 159 14.46 -2.02 3.98
CA ARG A 159 15.29 -3.17 4.38
C ARG A 159 16.52 -2.77 5.20
N SER A 160 17.08 -1.59 4.94
CA SER A 160 18.19 -1.03 5.74
C SER A 160 17.77 -0.62 7.17
N LEU A 161 16.47 -0.33 7.37
CA LEU A 161 15.86 0.02 8.65
C LEU A 161 15.32 -1.21 9.38
N ASN A 162 14.81 -2.19 8.63
CA ASN A 162 14.26 -3.46 9.11
C ASN A 162 14.82 -4.63 8.27
N PRO A 163 15.90 -5.29 8.72
CA PRO A 163 16.47 -6.43 7.99
C PRO A 163 15.51 -7.63 7.82
N SER A 164 14.47 -7.71 8.66
CA SER A 164 13.43 -8.76 8.63
C SER A 164 12.18 -8.32 7.84
N LEU A 165 12.32 -7.35 6.93
CA LEU A 165 11.24 -6.83 6.09
C LEU A 165 10.58 -7.97 5.28
N GLN A 166 9.26 -8.06 5.39
CA GLN A 166 8.47 -9.11 4.75
C GLN A 166 8.24 -8.81 3.27
N THR A 167 8.29 -9.87 2.45
CA THR A 167 7.66 -9.88 1.12
C THR A 167 6.14 -10.08 1.27
N PHE A 168 5.39 -9.84 0.20
CA PHE A 168 3.94 -10.04 0.20
C PHE A 168 3.60 -11.51 0.48
N GLY A 169 4.30 -12.45 -0.16
CA GLY A 169 4.13 -13.88 0.10
C GLY A 169 4.40 -14.27 1.55
N THR A 170 5.41 -13.65 2.20
CA THR A 170 5.70 -13.87 3.62
C THR A 170 4.55 -13.35 4.49
N CYS A 171 4.07 -12.13 4.22
CA CYS A 171 2.93 -11.54 4.93
C CYS A 171 1.67 -12.41 4.80
N LEU A 172 1.39 -12.92 3.59
CA LEU A 172 0.29 -13.86 3.35
C LEU A 172 0.47 -15.18 4.11
N SER A 173 1.68 -15.73 4.18
CA SER A 173 1.92 -16.98 4.88
C SER A 173 1.52 -16.90 6.37
N PHE A 174 1.75 -15.75 7.01
CA PHE A 174 1.33 -15.49 8.39
C PHE A 174 -0.16 -15.19 8.52
N ASN A 175 -0.78 -14.60 7.50
CA ASN A 175 -2.14 -14.05 7.61
C ASN A 175 -3.22 -14.80 6.83
N LYS A 176 -2.88 -15.81 6.00
CA LYS A 176 -3.83 -16.48 5.10
C LYS A 176 -5.08 -17.02 5.78
N HIS A 177 -4.97 -17.48 7.02
CA HIS A 177 -6.09 -17.97 7.83
C HIS A 177 -7.14 -16.88 8.15
N ARG A 178 -6.79 -15.61 7.95
CA ARG A 178 -7.62 -14.42 8.19
C ARG A 178 -8.22 -13.87 6.90
N ILE A 179 -7.87 -14.44 5.75
CA ILE A 179 -8.37 -14.07 4.43
C ILE A 179 -9.28 -15.20 3.97
N PRO A 180 -10.55 -15.21 4.39
CA PRO A 180 -11.47 -16.24 3.94
C PRO A 180 -11.66 -16.12 2.42
N LEU A 181 -11.87 -17.24 1.74
CA LEU A 181 -12.35 -17.29 0.34
C LEU A 181 -13.84 -17.67 0.26
N ALA A 182 -14.45 -17.97 1.40
CA ALA A 182 -15.89 -18.16 1.59
C ALA A 182 -16.50 -16.99 2.36
#